data_AF-A0A6N9PYH2-F1
#
_entry.id   AF-A0A6N9PYH2-F1
#
_cell.length_a   1.000
_cell.length_b   1.000
_cell.length_c   1.000
_cell.angle_alpha   90.00
_cell.angle_beta   90.00
_cell.angle_gamma   90.00
#
_symmetry.space_group_name_H-M   'P 1'
#
loop_
_entity.id
_entity.type
_entity.pdbx_description
1 polymer ?
#
loop_
_entity_poly.entity_id
_entity_poly.type
_entity_poly.pdbx_seq_one_letter_code
_entity_poly.pdbx_strand_id
1 'polypeptide(L)'
;MKDRRGNFTIESTLVLPIIFIVTLSTLFLSLFIYQKVILYSISSLTAERISFNWDNSFKDPITGRVSSETLDDLYWRAFQDSISQIFLFGSNEREVVLELPIQNNANGSSSVLKKMQNSAHLLSDSFIGKIVYSNHLVSRKVSVELNRFIQIPKVMKMNNHVYSYVESSITEPVEFIRNIDLLRTYIQELKQRKINQNKVKDAFNQFFDFESPTSFAKHGDAAIYLEKLVKGNKYKLHTSYGIRKIDALDSNGIAHQAYLTFNENQLRSQMVKDIELLNNGEEVRGVIWHFFRKHNQTVTVGPSKAFVSELESKGIVVVIHD
;
A
#
# COMPACT_ATOMS: atom_id res chain seq x y z
N MET A 1 18.89 -33.49 -74.13
CA MET A 1 18.17 -32.32 -73.58
C MET A 1 18.03 -32.53 -72.08
N LYS A 2 18.73 -31.73 -71.27
CA LYS A 2 18.75 -31.85 -69.80
C LYS A 2 17.37 -31.51 -69.23
N ASP A 3 16.98 -32.30 -68.24
CA ASP A 3 15.66 -32.37 -67.62
C ASP A 3 15.32 -31.12 -66.79
N ARG A 4 15.00 -30.01 -67.46
CA ARG A 4 14.63 -28.74 -66.81
C ARG A 4 13.24 -28.76 -66.15
N ARG A 5 12.38 -29.72 -66.52
CA ARG A 5 11.01 -29.82 -66.01
C ARG A 5 10.97 -30.37 -64.58
N GLY A 6 11.81 -31.36 -64.27
CA GLY A 6 11.93 -31.88 -62.90
C GLY A 6 12.45 -30.83 -61.91
N ASN A 7 13.40 -30.00 -62.33
CA ASN A 7 13.97 -28.95 -61.47
C ASN A 7 12.94 -27.85 -61.13
N PHE A 8 12.11 -27.45 -62.09
CA PHE A 8 11.04 -26.47 -61.88
C PHE A 8 9.95 -26.97 -60.92
N THR A 9 9.59 -28.25 -61.01
CA THR A 9 8.63 -28.87 -60.09
C THR A 9 9.20 -28.94 -58.66
N ILE A 10 10.46 -29.36 -58.50
CA ILE A 10 11.09 -29.45 -57.18
C ILE A 10 11.22 -28.07 -56.52
N GLU A 11 11.66 -27.07 -57.29
CA GLU A 11 11.74 -25.70 -56.81
C GLU A 11 10.36 -25.15 -56.41
N SER A 12 9.33 -25.38 -57.22
CA SER A 12 7.96 -24.96 -56.89
C SER A 12 7.38 -25.68 -55.68
N THR A 13 7.67 -26.97 -55.50
CA THR A 13 7.22 -27.78 -54.35
C THR A 13 7.93 -27.37 -53.05
N LEU A 14 9.13 -26.80 -53.11
CA LEU A 14 9.84 -26.27 -51.93
C LEU A 14 9.49 -24.81 -51.64
N VAL A 15 9.37 -23.97 -52.67
CA VAL A 15 9.15 -22.53 -52.50
C VAL A 15 7.74 -22.23 -51.99
N LEU A 16 6.71 -22.91 -52.50
CA LEU A 16 5.32 -22.70 -52.08
C LEU A 16 5.10 -22.91 -50.56
N PRO A 17 5.49 -24.04 -49.93
CA PRO A 17 5.30 -24.23 -48.50
C PRO A 17 6.14 -23.26 -47.66
N ILE A 18 7.33 -22.86 -48.12
CA ILE A 18 8.14 -21.85 -47.42
C ILE A 18 7.41 -20.51 -47.41
N ILE A 19 6.91 -20.04 -48.56
CA ILE A 19 6.15 -18.80 -48.65
C ILE A 19 4.90 -18.90 -47.77
N PHE A 20 4.19 -20.03 -47.79
CA PHE A 20 3.01 -20.25 -46.95
C PHE A 20 3.32 -20.19 -45.44
N ILE A 21 4.42 -20.80 -45.00
CA ILE A 21 4.85 -20.73 -43.59
C ILE A 21 5.21 -19.29 -43.23
N VAL A 22 5.95 -18.58 -44.09
CA VAL A 22 6.35 -17.18 -43.84
C VAL A 22 5.13 -16.26 -43.76
N THR A 23 4.17 -16.39 -44.66
CA THR A 23 2.94 -15.58 -44.63
C THR A 23 2.11 -15.90 -43.37
N LEU A 24 1.97 -17.18 -43.04
CA LEU A 24 1.25 -17.61 -41.83
C LEU A 24 1.93 -17.10 -40.56
N SER A 25 3.27 -17.20 -40.46
CA SER A 25 4.05 -16.65 -39.34
C SER A 25 3.87 -15.13 -39.23
N THR A 26 3.85 -14.42 -40.35
CA THR A 26 3.63 -12.97 -40.38
C THR A 26 2.22 -12.61 -39.88
N LEU A 27 1.20 -13.36 -40.28
CA LEU A 27 -0.18 -13.18 -39.81
C LEU A 27 -0.32 -13.47 -38.31
N PHE A 28 0.31 -14.51 -37.78
CA PHE A 28 0.28 -14.79 -36.34
C PHE A 28 1.02 -13.73 -35.54
N LEU A 29 2.16 -13.25 -36.05
CA LEU A 29 2.91 -12.19 -35.39
C LEU A 29 2.11 -10.89 -35.34
N SER A 30 1.46 -10.50 -36.45
CA SER A 30 0.63 -9.29 -36.49
C SER A 30 -0.56 -9.39 -35.53
N LEU A 31 -1.22 -10.57 -35.46
CA LEU A 31 -2.30 -10.82 -34.51
C LEU A 31 -1.81 -10.74 -33.06
N PHE A 32 -0.64 -11.31 -32.75
CA PHE A 32 -0.06 -11.24 -31.41
C PHE A 32 0.24 -9.81 -30.99
N ILE A 33 0.86 -9.01 -31.87
CA ILE A 33 1.14 -7.60 -31.63
C ILE A 33 -0.17 -6.82 -31.43
N TYR A 34 -1.17 -7.08 -32.27
CA TYR A 34 -2.49 -6.45 -32.17
C TYR A 34 -3.13 -6.70 -30.80
N GLN A 35 -3.10 -7.94 -30.32
CA GLN A 35 -3.64 -8.30 -29.00
C GLN A 35 -2.88 -7.59 -27.86
N LYS A 36 -1.56 -7.45 -27.97
CA LYS A 36 -0.75 -6.72 -27.00
C LYS A 36 -1.07 -5.22 -26.98
N VAL A 37 -1.22 -4.58 -28.14
CA VAL A 37 -1.55 -3.16 -28.25
C VAL A 37 -2.95 -2.88 -27.71
N ILE A 38 -3.94 -3.75 -28.00
CA ILE A 38 -5.29 -3.61 -27.43
C ILE A 38 -5.25 -3.72 -25.92
N LEU A 39 -4.55 -4.72 -25.37
CA LEU A 39 -4.47 -4.90 -23.93
C LEU A 39 -3.83 -3.69 -23.26
N TYR A 40 -2.75 -3.16 -23.84
CA TYR A 40 -2.10 -1.92 -23.39
C TYR A 40 -3.04 -0.71 -23.42
N SER A 41 -3.75 -0.52 -24.54
CA SER A 41 -4.71 0.58 -24.70
C SER A 41 -5.83 0.52 -23.65
N ILE A 42 -6.38 -0.67 -23.41
CA ILE A 42 -7.39 -0.89 -22.37
C ILE A 42 -6.82 -0.60 -20.98
N SER A 43 -5.64 -1.12 -20.64
CA SER A 43 -4.98 -0.81 -19.36
C SER A 43 -4.76 0.69 -19.18
N SER A 44 -4.28 1.40 -20.21
CA SER A 44 -4.02 2.85 -20.16
C SER A 44 -5.30 3.62 -19.94
N LEU A 45 -6.34 3.33 -20.72
CA LEU A 45 -7.63 4.01 -20.63
C LEU A 45 -8.32 3.74 -19.29
N THR A 46 -8.17 2.54 -18.71
CA THR A 46 -8.62 2.27 -17.34
C THR A 46 -7.82 3.07 -16.31
N ALA A 47 -6.48 3.08 -16.39
CA ALA A 47 -5.63 3.83 -15.46
C ALA A 47 -5.93 5.33 -15.51
N GLU A 48 -6.06 5.89 -16.71
CA GLU A 48 -6.40 7.29 -16.96
C GLU A 48 -7.77 7.64 -16.38
N ARG A 49 -8.82 6.83 -16.65
CA ARG A 49 -10.16 7.07 -16.11
C ARG A 49 -10.20 7.04 -14.59
N ILE A 50 -9.48 6.12 -13.95
CA ILE A 50 -9.38 6.08 -12.50
C ILE A 50 -8.68 7.36 -11.99
N SER A 51 -7.56 7.72 -12.62
CA SER A 51 -6.80 8.90 -12.19
C SER A 51 -7.55 10.22 -12.38
N PHE A 52 -8.32 10.34 -13.46
CA PHE A 52 -9.09 11.53 -13.81
C PHE A 52 -10.33 11.70 -12.92
N ASN A 53 -11.00 10.59 -12.58
CA ASN A 53 -12.18 10.59 -11.72
C ASN A 53 -11.84 10.37 -10.24
N TRP A 54 -10.58 10.50 -9.86
CA TRP A 54 -10.13 10.22 -8.48
C TRP A 54 -10.80 11.13 -7.44
N ASP A 55 -11.21 12.33 -7.84
CA ASP A 55 -11.82 13.31 -6.95
C ASP A 55 -13.18 12.86 -6.40
N ASN A 56 -13.95 12.05 -7.14
CA ASN A 56 -15.28 11.59 -6.72
C ASN A 56 -15.62 10.19 -7.26
N SER A 57 -15.94 9.25 -6.36
CA SER A 57 -16.30 7.87 -6.69
C SER A 57 -17.59 7.71 -7.50
N PHE A 58 -18.50 8.68 -7.46
CA PHE A 58 -19.80 8.67 -8.14
C PHE A 58 -19.78 9.32 -9.54
N LYS A 59 -18.62 9.76 -10.03
CA LYS A 59 -18.51 10.27 -11.40
C LYS A 59 -18.74 9.15 -12.40
N ASP A 60 -19.39 9.48 -13.51
CA ASP A 60 -19.42 8.59 -14.66
C ASP A 60 -17.98 8.36 -15.16
N PRO A 61 -17.50 7.11 -15.22
CA PRO A 61 -16.13 6.80 -15.60
C PRO A 61 -15.80 7.12 -17.08
N ILE A 62 -16.81 7.27 -17.94
CA ILE A 62 -16.66 7.63 -19.35
C ILE A 62 -16.78 9.13 -19.56
N THR A 63 -17.84 9.76 -19.01
CA THR A 63 -18.12 11.18 -19.28
C THR A 63 -17.52 12.15 -18.26
N GLY A 64 -17.08 11.65 -17.10
CA GLY A 64 -16.57 12.46 -15.98
C GLY A 64 -17.64 13.32 -15.30
N ARG A 65 -18.91 13.17 -15.70
CA ARG A 65 -20.03 13.93 -15.12
C ARG A 65 -20.42 13.32 -13.79
N VAL A 66 -20.75 14.17 -12.82
CA VAL A 66 -21.37 13.75 -11.57
C VAL A 66 -22.87 13.62 -11.84
N SER A 67 -23.40 12.39 -11.79
CA SER A 67 -24.80 12.12 -12.12
C SER A 67 -25.73 12.10 -10.89
N SER A 68 -25.18 12.14 -9.68
CA SER A 68 -25.92 12.04 -8.42
C SER A 68 -25.57 13.19 -7.49
N GLU A 69 -26.52 13.63 -6.67
CA GLU A 69 -26.28 14.58 -5.56
C GLU A 69 -25.41 13.97 -4.45
N THR A 70 -25.11 12.68 -4.54
CA THR A 70 -24.23 11.95 -3.63
C THR A 70 -22.77 12.25 -3.94
N LEU A 71 -22.09 12.83 -2.97
CA LEU A 71 -20.66 13.06 -2.97
C LEU A 71 -19.98 12.04 -2.06
N ASP A 72 -18.67 11.85 -2.25
CA ASP A 72 -17.85 11.17 -1.25
C ASP A 72 -17.83 11.94 0.07
N ASP A 73 -17.56 11.23 1.18
CA ASP A 73 -17.46 11.81 2.52
C ASP A 73 -16.46 12.97 2.57
N LEU A 74 -16.82 14.10 3.17
CA LEU A 74 -16.01 15.33 3.14
C LEU A 74 -14.52 15.14 3.51
N TYR A 75 -14.23 14.20 4.40
CA TYR A 75 -12.88 13.96 4.92
C TYR A 75 -12.24 12.65 4.42
N TRP A 76 -12.77 12.03 3.37
CA TRP A 76 -12.24 10.76 2.85
C TRP A 76 -10.73 10.85 2.53
N ARG A 77 -10.24 12.03 2.12
CA ARG A 77 -8.80 12.27 1.86
C ARG A 77 -7.92 12.17 3.11
N ALA A 78 -8.40 12.62 4.26
CA ALA A 78 -7.63 12.54 5.50
C ALA A 78 -7.64 11.12 6.08
N PHE A 79 -8.81 10.48 6.09
CA PHE A 79 -9.03 9.22 6.82
C PHE A 79 -8.87 7.95 5.97
N GLN A 80 -9.18 8.04 4.68
CA GLN A 80 -9.24 6.89 3.77
C GLN A 80 -8.14 6.93 2.69
N ASP A 81 -7.67 8.13 2.32
CA ASP A 81 -6.57 8.34 1.36
C ASP A 81 -5.16 8.33 2.00
N SER A 82 -5.03 7.82 3.23
CA SER A 82 -3.75 7.59 3.94
C SER A 82 -2.92 8.83 4.31
N ILE A 83 -3.38 10.05 4.03
CA ILE A 83 -2.68 11.31 4.39
C ILE A 83 -2.41 11.38 5.89
N SER A 84 -3.41 11.08 6.73
CA SER A 84 -3.27 11.09 8.19
C SER A 84 -2.13 10.19 8.68
N GLN A 85 -1.91 9.04 8.04
CA GLN A 85 -0.93 8.06 8.51
C GLN A 85 0.49 8.37 8.09
N ILE A 86 0.66 9.00 6.92
CA ILE A 86 1.93 9.57 6.49
C ILE A 86 2.37 10.66 7.50
N PHE A 87 1.45 11.52 7.94
CA PHE A 87 1.74 12.57 8.92
C PHE A 87 1.89 12.05 10.36
N LEU A 88 1.15 11.00 10.75
CA LEU A 88 1.14 10.47 12.12
C LEU A 88 2.23 9.43 12.41
N PHE A 89 2.56 8.57 11.45
CA PHE A 89 3.33 7.34 11.69
C PHE A 89 4.60 7.20 10.85
N GLY A 90 4.89 8.13 9.92
CA GLY A 90 6.09 8.06 9.08
C GLY A 90 6.19 6.79 8.23
N SER A 91 5.07 6.07 8.01
CA SER A 91 5.03 4.90 7.14
C SER A 91 5.00 5.36 5.68
N ASN A 92 5.95 4.88 4.89
CA ASN A 92 6.28 5.50 3.60
C ASN A 92 5.35 5.10 2.45
N GLU A 93 4.60 4.00 2.54
CA GLU A 93 3.88 3.49 1.38
C GLU A 93 2.60 2.77 1.81
N ARG A 94 1.47 3.16 1.22
CA ARG A 94 0.25 2.37 1.30
C ARG A 94 -0.23 2.03 -0.10
N GLU A 95 -0.30 0.73 -0.36
CA GLU A 95 -0.89 0.16 -1.55
C GLU A 95 -2.29 -0.37 -1.25
N VAL A 96 -3.25 -0.02 -2.11
CA VAL A 96 -4.60 -0.60 -2.11
C VAL A 96 -4.75 -1.39 -3.40
N VAL A 97 -5.01 -2.69 -3.28
CA VAL A 97 -5.12 -3.61 -4.42
C VAL A 97 -6.57 -4.00 -4.63
N LEU A 98 -7.04 -3.90 -5.87
CA LEU A 98 -8.30 -4.44 -6.37
C LEU A 98 -8.00 -5.54 -7.38
N GLU A 99 -8.44 -6.76 -7.08
CA GLU A 99 -8.30 -7.89 -7.99
C GLU A 99 -9.44 -7.92 -9.02
N LEU A 100 -9.12 -8.41 -10.22
CA LEU A 100 -10.04 -8.57 -11.34
C LEU A 100 -10.20 -10.06 -11.68
N PRO A 101 -11.42 -10.52 -12.02
CA PRO A 101 -12.66 -9.74 -12.18
C PRO A 101 -13.28 -9.31 -10.84
N ILE A 102 -14.06 -8.22 -10.88
CA ILE A 102 -14.63 -7.61 -9.67
C ILE A 102 -15.68 -8.55 -9.08
N GLN A 103 -15.46 -8.99 -7.84
CA GLN A 103 -16.50 -9.69 -7.07
C GLN A 103 -17.40 -8.63 -6.42
N ASN A 104 -18.71 -8.72 -6.64
CA ASN A 104 -19.75 -7.73 -6.24
C ASN A 104 -19.90 -7.46 -4.72
N ASN A 105 -18.98 -7.90 -3.88
CA ASN A 105 -19.03 -7.72 -2.43
C ASN A 105 -18.31 -6.42 -2.01
N ALA A 106 -18.85 -5.27 -2.43
CA ALA A 106 -18.28 -3.94 -2.13
C ALA A 106 -19.04 -3.15 -1.05
N ASN A 107 -20.08 -3.74 -0.44
CA ASN A 107 -20.86 -3.10 0.63
C ASN A 107 -20.01 -3.03 1.92
N GLY A 108 -19.27 -1.93 2.08
CA GLY A 108 -18.35 -1.68 3.20
C GLY A 108 -16.90 -1.37 2.81
N SER A 109 -16.59 -1.33 1.51
CA SER A 109 -15.24 -1.04 1.01
C SER A 109 -14.85 0.45 1.16
N SER A 110 -13.55 0.71 1.40
CA SER A 110 -12.94 2.05 1.46
C SER A 110 -13.33 2.89 0.22
N SER A 111 -13.51 4.22 0.35
CA SER A 111 -13.80 5.11 -0.80
C SER A 111 -12.77 4.94 -1.93
N VAL A 112 -11.52 4.66 -1.59
CA VAL A 112 -10.44 4.35 -2.55
C VAL A 112 -10.77 3.13 -3.42
N LEU A 113 -11.27 2.05 -2.82
CA LEU A 113 -11.70 0.85 -3.55
C LEU A 113 -12.91 1.15 -4.44
N LYS A 114 -13.89 1.91 -3.95
CA LYS A 114 -15.06 2.32 -4.74
C LYS A 114 -14.67 3.12 -5.98
N LYS A 115 -13.71 4.04 -5.86
CA LYS A 115 -13.17 4.83 -6.98
C LYS A 115 -12.53 3.94 -8.06
N MET A 116 -11.71 2.98 -7.63
CA MET A 116 -11.09 2.01 -8.53
C MET A 116 -12.13 1.10 -9.18
N GLN A 117 -13.10 0.59 -8.40
CA GLN A 117 -14.18 -0.28 -8.88
C GLN A 117 -15.05 0.40 -9.92
N ASN A 118 -15.40 1.67 -9.73
CA ASN A 118 -16.27 2.42 -10.63
C ASN A 118 -15.75 2.40 -12.10
N SER A 119 -14.46 2.64 -12.31
CA SER A 119 -13.86 2.54 -13.65
C SER A 119 -13.59 1.10 -14.07
N ALA A 120 -13.29 0.21 -13.12
CA ALA A 120 -13.01 -1.19 -13.41
C ALA A 120 -14.25 -1.97 -13.86
N HIS A 121 -15.48 -1.55 -13.49
CA HIS A 121 -16.73 -2.14 -13.97
C HIS A 121 -16.91 -2.06 -15.49
N LEU A 122 -16.16 -1.20 -16.17
CA LEU A 122 -16.13 -1.12 -17.63
C LEU A 122 -15.29 -2.23 -18.28
N LEU A 123 -14.47 -2.94 -17.50
CA LEU A 123 -13.71 -4.08 -17.98
C LEU A 123 -14.61 -5.31 -18.07
N SER A 124 -14.49 -6.06 -19.15
CA SER A 124 -15.15 -7.36 -19.25
C SER A 124 -14.54 -8.37 -18.27
N ASP A 125 -15.34 -9.31 -17.78
CA ASP A 125 -14.90 -10.40 -16.89
C ASP A 125 -13.82 -11.32 -17.49
N SER A 126 -13.55 -11.20 -18.79
CA SER A 126 -12.48 -11.93 -19.48
C SER A 126 -11.06 -11.45 -19.14
N PHE A 127 -10.92 -10.27 -18.54
CA PHE A 127 -9.63 -9.73 -18.10
C PHE A 127 -9.34 -10.15 -16.67
N ILE A 128 -8.17 -10.73 -16.46
CA ILE A 128 -7.67 -11.14 -15.14
C ILE A 128 -6.52 -10.23 -14.79
N GLY A 129 -6.42 -9.80 -13.54
CA GLY A 129 -5.32 -8.92 -13.14
C GLY A 129 -5.60 -8.17 -11.86
N LYS A 130 -4.93 -7.04 -11.69
CA LYS A 130 -5.09 -6.19 -10.51
C LYS A 130 -4.95 -4.71 -10.87
N ILE A 131 -5.63 -3.88 -10.11
CA ILE A 131 -5.49 -2.44 -10.11
C ILE A 131 -4.92 -2.07 -8.74
N VAL A 132 -3.81 -1.34 -8.73
CA VAL A 132 -3.09 -0.96 -7.53
C VAL A 132 -3.09 0.55 -7.42
N TYR A 133 -3.58 1.08 -6.31
CA TYR A 133 -3.38 2.47 -5.93
C TYR A 133 -2.20 2.56 -4.98
N SER A 134 -1.21 3.40 -5.29
CA SER A 134 -0.09 3.71 -4.41
C SER A 134 -0.09 5.19 -4.05
N ASN A 135 -0.07 5.46 -2.75
CA ASN A 135 0.12 6.80 -2.22
C ASN A 135 1.53 6.95 -1.67
N HIS A 136 2.32 7.80 -2.31
CA HIS A 136 3.59 8.30 -1.77
C HIS A 136 3.43 9.76 -1.38
N LEU A 137 4.21 10.21 -0.40
CA LEU A 137 4.27 11.60 0.10
C LEU A 137 4.23 12.68 -0.99
N VAL A 138 4.84 12.42 -2.15
CA VAL A 138 5.01 13.40 -3.24
C VAL A 138 4.16 13.05 -4.47
N SER A 139 3.74 11.79 -4.64
CA SER A 139 3.04 11.34 -5.84
C SER A 139 2.05 10.23 -5.56
N ARG A 140 0.84 10.38 -6.08
CA ARG A 140 -0.21 9.35 -6.06
C ARG A 140 -0.31 8.72 -7.45
N LYS A 141 -0.34 7.40 -7.51
CA LYS A 141 -0.38 6.66 -8.77
C LYS A 141 -1.41 5.54 -8.73
N VAL A 142 -1.89 5.20 -9.92
CA VAL A 142 -2.72 4.03 -10.17
C VAL A 142 -2.03 3.17 -11.22
N SER A 143 -1.73 1.94 -10.87
CA SER A 143 -1.11 0.96 -11.75
C SER A 143 -2.14 -0.11 -12.11
N VAL A 144 -2.29 -0.40 -13.39
CA VAL A 144 -3.23 -1.39 -13.93
C VAL A 144 -2.44 -2.51 -14.57
N GLU A 145 -2.61 -3.71 -14.03
CA GLU A 145 -2.02 -4.94 -14.53
C GLU A 145 -3.12 -5.82 -15.11
N LEU A 146 -3.07 -6.07 -16.42
CA LEU A 146 -4.00 -6.97 -17.09
C LEU A 146 -3.26 -8.14 -17.72
N ASN A 147 -3.86 -9.31 -17.60
CA ASN A 147 -3.46 -10.56 -18.22
C ASN A 147 -4.64 -11.11 -19.02
N ARG A 148 -4.37 -11.48 -20.27
CA ARG A 148 -5.34 -12.14 -21.14
C ARG A 148 -4.76 -13.43 -21.70
N PHE A 149 -5.54 -14.50 -21.62
CA PHE A 149 -5.26 -15.75 -22.30
C PHE A 149 -5.62 -15.65 -23.80
N ILE A 150 -4.72 -16.11 -24.66
CA ILE A 150 -4.86 -16.17 -26.11
C ILE A 150 -4.63 -17.60 -26.56
N GLN A 151 -5.52 -18.10 -27.41
CA GLN A 151 -5.36 -19.41 -28.02
C GLN A 151 -4.33 -19.35 -29.15
N ILE A 152 -3.08 -19.67 -28.84
CA ILE A 152 -2.01 -19.81 -29.83
C ILE A 152 -1.88 -21.29 -30.21
N PRO A 153 -1.72 -21.64 -31.50
CA PRO A 153 -1.48 -23.01 -31.92
C PRO A 153 -0.23 -23.60 -31.25
N LYS A 154 -0.31 -24.85 -30.78
CA LYS A 154 0.80 -25.56 -30.08
C LYS A 154 2.11 -25.60 -30.87
N VAL A 155 2.04 -25.52 -32.20
CA VAL A 155 3.19 -25.51 -33.12
C VAL A 155 4.13 -24.33 -32.84
N MET A 156 3.61 -23.20 -32.35
CA MET A 156 4.38 -21.97 -32.18
C MET A 156 5.19 -21.90 -30.87
N LYS A 157 4.95 -22.83 -29.92
CA LYS A 157 5.62 -22.88 -28.59
C LYS A 157 5.75 -21.52 -27.87
N MET A 158 4.80 -20.61 -28.08
CA MET A 158 4.81 -19.27 -27.48
C MET A 158 3.94 -19.23 -26.23
N ASN A 159 4.20 -18.29 -25.32
CA ASN A 159 3.36 -18.11 -24.14
C ASN A 159 1.95 -17.67 -24.58
N ASN A 160 0.93 -18.39 -24.09
CA ASN A 160 -0.48 -18.10 -24.37
C ASN A 160 -1.03 -16.92 -23.54
N HIS A 161 -0.20 -16.29 -22.73
CA HIS A 161 -0.58 -15.12 -21.95
C HIS A 161 0.04 -13.85 -22.51
N VAL A 162 -0.79 -12.83 -22.66
CA VAL A 162 -0.36 -11.47 -22.96
C VAL A 162 -0.58 -10.62 -21.72
N TYR A 163 0.48 -9.92 -21.33
CA TYR A 163 0.54 -9.10 -20.14
C TYR A 163 0.64 -7.62 -20.52
N SER A 164 0.00 -6.78 -19.73
CA SER A 164 0.06 -5.33 -19.83
C SER A 164 0.21 -4.72 -18.45
N TYR A 165 1.07 -3.72 -18.35
CA TYR A 165 1.33 -2.93 -17.16
C TYR A 165 1.31 -1.45 -17.57
N VAL A 166 0.45 -0.65 -16.96
CA VAL A 166 0.36 0.79 -17.20
C VAL A 166 0.18 1.52 -15.88
N GLU A 167 0.86 2.65 -15.72
CA GLU A 167 0.68 3.56 -14.60
C GLU A 167 0.08 4.89 -15.08
N SER A 168 -0.80 5.46 -14.26
CA SER A 168 -1.24 6.85 -14.39
C SER A 168 -1.06 7.60 -13.08
N SER A 169 -0.65 8.85 -13.15
CA SER A 169 -0.49 9.73 -11.97
C SER A 169 -1.80 10.46 -11.68
N ILE A 170 -2.19 10.49 -10.41
CA ILE A 170 -3.37 11.24 -9.97
C ILE A 170 -2.97 12.70 -9.75
N THR A 171 -3.53 13.59 -10.56
CA THR A 171 -3.33 15.04 -10.43
C THR A 171 -4.58 15.72 -9.90
N GLU A 172 -4.55 16.19 -8.65
CA GLU A 172 -5.60 17.02 -8.05
C GLU A 172 -5.03 18.40 -7.68
N PRO A 173 -4.82 19.31 -8.65
CA PRO A 173 -4.17 20.59 -8.40
C PRO A 173 -4.94 21.46 -7.40
N VAL A 174 -6.28 21.38 -7.40
CA VAL A 174 -7.14 22.13 -6.48
C VAL A 174 -6.90 21.70 -5.03
N GLU A 175 -6.80 20.39 -4.77
CA GLU A 175 -6.53 19.87 -3.42
C GLU A 175 -5.09 20.17 -2.98
N PHE A 176 -4.13 20.14 -3.89
CA PHE A 176 -2.76 20.55 -3.60
C PHE A 176 -2.72 22.01 -3.12
N ILE A 177 -3.35 22.93 -3.84
CA ILE A 177 -3.42 24.35 -3.45
C ILE A 177 -4.12 24.50 -2.11
N ARG A 178 -5.26 23.81 -1.90
CA ARG A 178 -6.00 23.86 -0.62
C ARG A 178 -5.15 23.38 0.56
N ASN A 179 -4.40 22.29 0.38
CA ASN A 179 -3.53 21.75 1.43
C ASN A 179 -2.36 22.69 1.74
N ILE A 180 -1.75 23.30 0.72
CA ILE A 180 -0.68 24.28 0.90
C ILE A 180 -1.20 25.54 1.59
N ASP A 181 -2.39 26.02 1.23
CA ASP A 181 -3.00 27.20 1.87
C ASP A 181 -3.41 26.93 3.33
N LEU A 182 -3.95 25.74 3.60
CA LEU A 182 -4.22 25.27 4.95
C LEU A 182 -2.93 25.22 5.76
N LEU A 183 -1.89 24.55 5.26
CA LEU A 183 -0.58 24.50 5.92
C LEU A 183 -0.03 25.92 6.20
N ARG A 184 -0.07 26.81 5.20
CA ARG A 184 0.39 28.20 5.35
C ARG A 184 -0.37 28.92 6.46
N THR A 185 -1.69 28.84 6.46
CA THR A 185 -2.56 29.53 7.42
C THR A 185 -2.33 29.00 8.84
N TYR A 186 -2.31 27.68 9.02
CA TYR A 186 -2.11 27.07 10.33
C TYR A 186 -0.68 27.27 10.85
N ILE A 187 0.35 27.21 10.00
CA ILE A 187 1.73 27.49 10.42
C ILE A 187 1.88 28.93 10.92
N GLN A 188 1.21 29.90 10.29
CA GLN A 188 1.22 31.29 10.75
C GLN A 188 0.55 31.44 12.12
N GLU A 189 -0.62 30.82 12.33
CA GLU A 189 -1.31 30.80 13.62
C GLU A 189 -0.51 30.11 14.72
N LEU A 190 0.09 28.95 14.42
CA LEU A 190 0.94 28.21 15.37
C LEU A 190 2.18 29.01 15.76
N LYS A 191 2.80 29.72 14.80
CA LYS A 191 3.95 30.59 15.04
C LYS A 191 3.58 31.80 15.90
N GLN A 192 2.41 32.41 15.66
CA GLN A 192 1.91 33.54 16.45
C GLN A 192 1.59 33.14 17.89
N ARG A 193 1.03 31.94 18.09
CA ARG A 193 0.64 31.45 19.42
C ARG A 193 1.76 30.78 20.22
N LYS A 194 3.00 30.70 19.68
CA LYS A 194 4.17 30.03 20.30
C LYS A 194 3.79 28.69 20.95
N ILE A 195 2.97 27.90 20.27
CA ILE A 195 2.43 26.67 20.86
C ILE A 195 3.56 25.65 20.96
N ASN A 196 3.79 25.17 22.18
CA ASN A 196 4.76 24.12 22.46
C ASN A 196 4.41 22.86 21.64
N GLN A 197 5.40 22.23 21.00
CA GLN A 197 5.19 21.11 20.06
C GLN A 197 4.35 19.97 20.64
N ASN A 198 4.42 19.76 21.96
CA ASN A 198 3.63 18.75 22.65
C ASN A 198 2.12 19.08 22.67
N LYS A 199 1.74 20.36 22.87
CA LYS A 199 0.33 20.77 22.84
C LYS A 199 -0.29 20.68 21.44
N VAL A 200 0.52 20.83 20.39
CA VAL A 200 0.08 20.65 19.01
C VAL A 200 -0.22 19.18 18.74
N LYS A 201 0.64 18.26 19.21
CA LYS A 201 0.40 16.82 19.14
C LYS A 201 -0.85 16.41 19.93
N ASP A 202 -1.02 16.93 21.14
CA ASP A 202 -2.18 16.62 21.98
C ASP A 202 -3.49 17.11 21.35
N ALA A 203 -3.50 18.35 20.81
CA ALA A 203 -4.68 18.90 20.12
C ALA A 203 -4.99 18.17 18.82
N PHE A 204 -3.97 17.69 18.10
CA PHE A 204 -4.15 16.91 16.88
C PHE A 204 -4.70 15.51 17.21
N ASN A 205 -4.19 14.84 18.23
CA ASN A 205 -4.70 13.54 18.69
C ASN A 205 -6.15 13.64 19.18
N GLN A 206 -6.52 14.74 19.84
CA GLN A 206 -7.89 15.01 20.27
C GLN A 206 -8.85 15.30 19.09
N PHE A 207 -8.34 15.83 17.97
CA PHE A 207 -9.15 16.18 16.80
C PHE A 207 -9.36 15.00 15.84
N PHE A 208 -8.40 14.08 15.77
CA PHE A 208 -8.41 12.99 14.79
C PHE A 208 -8.95 11.65 15.30
N ASP A 209 -9.36 11.57 16.57
CA ASP A 209 -10.10 10.50 17.24
C ASP A 209 -10.08 9.14 16.50
N PHE A 210 -8.87 8.65 16.21
CA PHE A 210 -8.69 7.23 16.03
C PHE A 210 -8.88 6.70 17.43
N GLU A 211 -9.99 6.01 17.69
CA GLU A 211 -10.18 5.18 18.89
C GLU A 211 -9.08 4.12 18.91
N SER A 212 -7.86 4.55 19.20
CA SER A 212 -6.77 3.75 19.65
C SER A 212 -7.11 3.53 21.11
N PRO A 213 -7.49 2.32 21.52
CA PRO A 213 -7.76 2.07 22.93
C PRO A 213 -6.52 2.48 23.74
N THR A 214 -6.63 3.60 24.46
CA THR A 214 -5.58 4.13 25.32
C THR A 214 -5.44 3.30 26.59
N SER A 215 -6.43 2.42 26.85
CA SER A 215 -6.41 1.49 27.96
C SER A 215 -6.79 0.07 27.58
N PHE A 216 -6.13 -0.89 28.23
CA PHE A 216 -6.45 -2.31 28.12
C PHE A 216 -6.61 -2.95 29.50
N ALA A 217 -7.45 -3.99 29.58
CA ALA A 217 -7.60 -4.78 30.80
C ALA A 217 -6.42 -5.74 31.00
N LYS A 218 -5.90 -6.34 29.91
CA LYS A 218 -4.83 -7.34 29.94
C LYS A 218 -3.75 -7.04 28.91
N HIS A 219 -2.52 -7.44 29.23
CA HIS A 219 -1.34 -7.25 28.36
C HIS A 219 -1.48 -7.97 27.03
N GLY A 220 -2.12 -9.15 27.02
CA GLY A 220 -2.40 -9.86 25.77
C GLY A 220 -3.25 -9.05 24.79
N ASP A 221 -4.21 -8.26 25.27
CA ASP A 221 -5.08 -7.44 24.41
C ASP A 221 -4.29 -6.29 23.78
N ALA A 222 -3.41 -5.64 24.55
CA ALA A 222 -2.50 -4.60 24.06
C ALA A 222 -1.49 -5.16 23.04
N ALA A 223 -0.94 -6.35 23.28
CA ALA A 223 -0.03 -7.01 22.37
C ALA A 223 -0.72 -7.42 21.04
N ILE A 224 -1.94 -7.95 21.10
CA ILE A 224 -2.75 -8.26 19.90
C ILE A 224 -3.09 -6.99 19.12
N TYR A 225 -3.37 -5.89 19.82
CA TYR A 225 -3.59 -4.60 19.18
C TYR A 225 -2.35 -4.12 18.43
N LEU A 226 -1.16 -4.17 19.05
CA LEU A 226 0.09 -3.81 18.37
C LEU A 226 0.38 -4.71 17.17
N GLU A 227 0.19 -6.02 17.30
CA GLU A 227 0.35 -7.00 16.22
C GLU A 227 -0.47 -6.61 14.97
N LYS A 228 -1.74 -6.26 15.18
CA LYS A 228 -2.64 -5.80 14.10
C LYS A 228 -2.25 -4.43 13.56
N LEU A 229 -1.88 -3.50 14.44
CA LEU A 229 -1.56 -2.11 14.07
C LEU A 229 -0.35 -2.04 13.15
N VAL A 230 0.70 -2.78 13.48
CA VAL A 230 1.98 -2.77 12.75
C VAL A 230 2.09 -3.88 11.72
N LYS A 231 1.03 -4.71 11.57
CA LYS A 231 1.02 -5.95 10.76
C LYS A 231 2.23 -6.84 11.06
N GLY A 232 2.65 -6.85 12.32
CA GLY A 232 3.82 -7.60 12.78
C GLY A 232 3.43 -8.99 13.29
N ASN A 233 4.44 -9.84 13.51
CA ASN A 233 4.25 -11.15 14.13
C ASN A 233 4.98 -11.24 15.47
N LYS A 234 4.54 -12.14 16.35
CA LYS A 234 5.24 -12.42 17.62
C LYS A 234 6.54 -13.19 17.36
N TYR A 235 7.62 -12.75 17.97
CA TYR A 235 8.93 -13.39 17.85
C TYR A 235 9.52 -13.76 19.22
N LYS A 236 10.38 -14.77 19.23
CA LYS A 236 11.20 -15.12 20.38
C LYS A 236 12.64 -15.18 19.93
N LEU A 237 13.44 -14.25 20.41
CA LEU A 237 14.85 -14.14 20.07
C LEU A 237 15.72 -14.56 21.24
N HIS A 238 16.86 -15.15 20.93
CA HIS A 238 17.87 -15.52 21.92
C HIS A 238 18.86 -14.37 22.08
N THR A 239 19.09 -13.97 23.32
CA THR A 239 20.10 -12.97 23.70
C THR A 239 21.04 -13.59 24.72
N SER A 240 22.22 -12.99 24.92
CA SER A 240 23.17 -13.40 25.95
C SER A 240 22.57 -13.32 27.37
N TYR A 241 21.55 -12.48 27.54
CA TYR A 241 20.80 -12.31 28.79
C TYR A 241 19.51 -13.16 28.87
N GLY A 242 19.34 -14.13 27.96
CA GLY A 242 18.24 -15.07 27.90
C GLY A 242 17.24 -14.81 26.77
N ILE A 243 16.04 -15.40 26.85
CA ILE A 243 15.04 -15.26 25.78
C ILE A 243 14.37 -13.88 25.87
N ARG A 244 14.23 -13.21 24.71
CA ARG A 244 13.45 -12.00 24.51
C ARG A 244 12.20 -12.33 23.69
N LYS A 245 11.02 -12.10 24.27
CA LYS A 245 9.73 -12.27 23.58
C LYS A 245 9.30 -10.91 23.04
N ILE A 246 9.13 -10.76 21.74
CA ILE A 246 8.71 -9.51 21.08
C ILE A 246 7.22 -9.63 20.76
N ASP A 247 6.43 -8.63 21.13
CA ASP A 247 4.98 -8.66 20.96
C ASP A 247 4.57 -8.51 19.49
N ALA A 248 5.28 -7.68 18.72
CA ALA A 248 5.13 -7.58 17.27
C ALA A 248 6.43 -7.12 16.61
N LEU A 249 6.96 -7.90 15.66
CA LEU A 249 8.05 -7.51 14.76
C LEU A 249 7.46 -7.20 13.39
N ASP A 250 7.64 -5.97 12.90
CA ASP A 250 7.10 -5.53 11.61
C ASP A 250 7.98 -5.99 10.42
N SER A 251 7.50 -5.76 9.19
CA SER A 251 8.24 -6.11 7.97
C SER A 251 9.54 -5.32 7.78
N ASN A 252 9.74 -4.25 8.53
CA ASN A 252 10.93 -3.39 8.47
C ASN A 252 11.98 -3.81 9.50
N GLY A 253 11.71 -4.83 10.32
CA GLY A 253 12.59 -5.27 11.40
C GLY A 253 12.49 -4.41 12.65
N ILE A 254 11.38 -3.69 12.85
CA ILE A 254 11.13 -2.87 14.04
C ILE A 254 10.36 -3.71 15.07
N ALA A 255 10.95 -3.88 16.25
CA ALA A 255 10.37 -4.63 17.36
C ALA A 255 9.49 -3.71 18.22
N HIS A 256 8.20 -4.03 18.31
CA HIS A 256 7.23 -3.34 19.13
C HIS A 256 6.91 -4.15 20.39
N GLN A 257 6.96 -3.50 21.55
CA GLN A 257 6.65 -4.10 22.85
C GLN A 257 5.55 -3.31 23.57
N ALA A 258 4.53 -4.00 24.08
CA ALA A 258 3.49 -3.41 24.93
C ALA A 258 3.83 -3.55 26.42
N TYR A 259 3.56 -2.50 27.21
CA TYR A 259 3.63 -2.51 28.66
C TYR A 259 2.36 -1.89 29.25
N LEU A 260 1.66 -2.63 30.11
CA LEU A 260 0.53 -2.12 30.91
C LEU A 260 0.90 -1.99 32.38
N THR A 261 1.64 -2.97 32.89
CA THR A 261 2.17 -3.01 34.24
C THR A 261 3.63 -3.39 34.14
N PHE A 262 4.49 -2.61 34.79
CA PHE A 262 5.93 -2.81 34.72
C PHE A 262 6.56 -2.44 36.07
N ASN A 263 7.69 -3.07 36.34
CA ASN A 263 8.62 -2.64 37.36
C ASN A 263 9.89 -2.14 36.64
N GLU A 264 10.49 -1.04 37.11
CA GLU A 264 11.70 -0.48 36.51
C GLU A 264 12.84 -1.51 36.42
N ASN A 265 12.98 -2.42 37.40
CA ASN A 265 13.96 -3.50 37.34
C ASN A 265 13.69 -4.49 36.19
N GLN A 266 12.41 -4.79 35.92
CA GLN A 266 12.03 -5.63 34.78
C GLN A 266 12.29 -4.91 33.47
N LEU A 267 11.96 -3.62 33.37
CA LEU A 267 12.26 -2.81 32.19
C LEU A 267 13.76 -2.78 31.92
N ARG A 268 14.59 -2.52 32.94
CA ARG A 268 16.06 -2.54 32.80
C ARG A 268 16.57 -3.87 32.28
N SER A 269 15.99 -5.00 32.73
CA SER A 269 16.36 -6.32 32.21
C SER A 269 16.00 -6.53 30.73
N GLN A 270 14.91 -5.93 30.25
CA GLN A 270 14.51 -6.02 28.83
C GLN A 270 15.31 -5.03 27.96
N MET A 271 15.63 -3.85 28.49
CA MET A 271 16.43 -2.84 27.81
C MET A 271 17.79 -3.40 27.36
N VAL A 272 18.49 -4.12 28.24
CA VAL A 272 19.80 -4.71 27.89
C VAL A 272 19.69 -5.72 26.75
N LYS A 273 18.61 -6.51 26.71
CA LYS A 273 18.32 -7.45 25.62
C LYS A 273 18.04 -6.73 24.31
N ASP A 274 17.25 -5.67 24.36
CA ASP A 274 16.88 -4.89 23.18
C ASP A 274 18.07 -4.11 22.60
N ILE A 275 18.99 -3.64 23.44
CA ILE A 275 20.26 -3.05 23.00
C ILE A 275 21.15 -4.08 22.31
N GLU A 276 21.25 -5.31 22.84
CA GLU A 276 22.01 -6.39 22.19
C GLU A 276 21.42 -6.71 20.80
N LEU A 277 20.09 -6.79 20.70
CA LEU A 277 19.41 -7.04 19.43
C LEU A 277 19.62 -5.90 18.42
N LEU A 278 19.56 -4.64 18.86
CA LEU A 278 19.83 -3.47 18.02
C LEU A 278 21.28 -3.44 17.52
N ASN A 279 22.24 -3.81 18.36
CA ASN A 279 23.67 -3.83 17.99
C ASN A 279 23.99 -4.96 17.01
N ASN A 280 23.28 -6.09 17.09
CA ASN A 280 23.46 -7.22 16.16
C ASN A 280 22.87 -6.91 14.78
N GLY A 281 21.75 -6.18 14.69
CA GLY A 281 21.23 -5.57 13.46
C GLY A 281 20.67 -6.51 12.38
N GLU A 282 20.80 -7.83 12.54
CA GLU A 282 20.36 -8.83 11.54
C GLU A 282 18.83 -9.00 11.52
N GLU A 283 18.21 -9.16 12.68
CA GLU A 283 16.77 -9.44 12.82
C GLU A 283 15.97 -8.25 13.35
N VAL A 284 16.60 -7.37 14.13
CA VAL A 284 15.98 -6.19 14.74
C VAL A 284 16.78 -4.95 14.38
N ARG A 285 16.16 -4.05 13.62
CA ARG A 285 16.74 -2.77 13.16
C ARG A 285 16.27 -1.57 13.96
N GLY A 286 15.20 -1.72 14.73
CA GLY A 286 14.63 -0.68 15.57
C GLY A 286 13.81 -1.29 16.73
N VAL A 287 13.68 -0.57 17.83
CA VAL A 287 12.88 -1.01 18.99
C VAL A 287 11.99 0.13 19.46
N ILE A 288 10.70 -0.17 19.64
CA ILE A 288 9.69 0.77 20.14
C ILE A 288 8.96 0.15 21.33
N TRP A 289 8.95 0.87 22.45
CA TRP A 289 8.22 0.49 23.65
C TRP A 289 6.96 1.33 23.80
N HIS A 290 5.82 0.66 23.81
CA HIS A 290 4.50 1.24 23.98
C HIS A 290 4.01 1.03 25.41
N PHE A 291 3.75 2.11 26.13
CA PHE A 291 3.14 2.09 27.44
C PHE A 291 1.67 2.44 27.32
N PHE A 292 0.80 1.56 27.79
CA PHE A 292 -0.65 1.73 27.75
C PHE A 292 -1.20 1.88 29.17
N ARG A 293 -2.33 2.57 29.31
CA ARG A 293 -3.03 2.66 30.58
C ARG A 293 -3.70 1.33 30.93
N LYS A 294 -3.62 0.91 32.18
CA LYS A 294 -4.46 -0.19 32.67
C LYS A 294 -5.87 0.32 32.95
N HIS A 295 -6.89 -0.43 32.55
CA HIS A 295 -8.28 -0.10 32.86
C HIS A 295 -8.46 0.13 34.38
N ASN A 296 -9.11 1.23 34.77
CA ASN A 296 -9.28 1.73 36.15
C ASN A 296 -8.04 2.29 36.87
N GLN A 297 -6.95 2.59 36.17
CA GLN A 297 -5.78 3.26 36.74
C GLN A 297 -5.81 4.77 36.43
N THR A 298 -5.82 5.61 37.46
CA THR A 298 -5.81 7.10 37.37
C THR A 298 -4.42 7.73 37.52
N VAL A 299 -3.37 6.90 37.58
CA VAL A 299 -1.98 7.31 37.79
C VAL A 299 -1.28 7.54 36.45
N THR A 300 -0.21 8.35 36.46
CA THR A 300 0.69 8.62 35.33
C THR A 300 1.10 7.32 34.61
N VAL A 301 0.86 7.28 33.30
CA VAL A 301 1.24 6.16 32.42
C VAL A 301 2.70 6.32 31.99
N GLY A 302 3.43 5.21 32.00
CA GLY A 302 4.83 5.16 31.55
C GLY A 302 5.86 5.32 32.66
N PRO A 303 7.14 5.02 32.36
CA PRO A 303 8.22 5.05 33.33
C PRO A 303 8.65 6.48 33.67
N SER A 304 9.57 6.64 34.62
CA SER A 304 10.09 7.95 35.00
C SER A 304 10.70 8.67 33.78
N LYS A 305 10.56 10.01 33.73
CA LYS A 305 11.13 10.80 32.62
C LYS A 305 12.63 10.57 32.43
N ALA A 306 13.37 10.38 33.53
CA ALA A 306 14.79 10.07 33.50
C ALA A 306 15.07 8.73 32.78
N PHE A 307 14.23 7.72 33.03
CA PHE A 307 14.36 6.43 32.36
C PHE A 307 13.95 6.48 30.88
N VAL A 308 12.95 7.27 30.53
CA VAL A 308 12.59 7.53 29.12
C VAL A 308 13.77 8.12 28.36
N SER A 309 14.41 9.17 28.89
CA SER A 309 15.59 9.76 28.28
C SER A 309 16.76 8.78 28.18
N GLU A 310 16.91 7.88 29.16
CA GLU A 310 17.91 6.81 29.11
C GLU A 310 17.63 5.83 27.96
N LEU A 311 16.38 5.40 27.77
CA LEU A 311 15.98 4.50 26.67
C LEU A 311 16.22 5.13 25.30
N GLU A 312 15.80 6.39 25.13
CA GLU A 312 15.97 7.13 23.88
C GLU A 312 17.45 7.32 23.52
N SER A 313 18.30 7.60 24.53
CA SER A 313 19.75 7.72 24.32
C SER A 313 20.41 6.43 23.82
N LYS A 314 19.77 5.28 24.04
CA LYS A 314 20.23 3.96 23.61
C LYS A 314 19.50 3.44 22.36
N GLY A 315 18.77 4.32 21.66
CA GLY A 315 18.10 3.99 20.41
C GLY A 315 16.75 3.29 20.56
N ILE A 316 16.18 3.23 21.77
CA ILE A 316 14.84 2.68 22.01
C ILE A 316 13.84 3.82 22.04
N VAL A 317 12.87 3.81 21.13
CA VAL A 317 11.81 4.83 21.06
C VAL A 317 10.72 4.49 22.06
N VAL A 318 10.24 5.49 22.81
CA VAL A 318 9.17 5.32 23.79
C VAL A 318 7.91 6.04 23.35
N VAL A 319 6.78 5.32 23.36
CA VAL A 319 5.45 5.85 23.06
C VAL A 319 4.56 5.61 24.28
N ILE A 320 4.01 6.69 24.84
CA ILE A 320 3.08 6.63 25.97
C ILE A 320 1.68 6.93 25.44
N HIS A 321 0.77 5.98 25.63
CA HIS A 321 -0.65 6.08 25.29
C HIS A 321 -1.42 6.40 26.56
N ASP A 322 -1.80 7.66 26.74
CA ASP A 322 -2.51 8.21 27.91
C ASP A 322 -3.90 8.75 27.52
#